data_AF-A0A1E4ZVY4-F1
#
_entry.id   AF-A0A1E4ZVY4-F1
#
_cell.length_a   1.000
_cell.length_b   1.000
_cell.length_c   1.000
_cell.angle_alpha   90.00
_cell.angle_beta   90.00
_cell.angle_gamma   90.00
#
_symmetry.space_group_name_H-M   'P 1'
#
loop_
_entity.id
_entity.type
_entity.pdbx_description
1 polymer ?
#
loop_
_entity_poly.entity_id
_entity_poly.type
_entity_poly.pdbx_seq_one_letter_code
_entity_poly.pdbx_strand_id
1 'polypeptide(L)'
;MDTIDSNTNILVAAPSEPTDKSLMQQLSRCVADIEEVREAHLPAVIEIGQASSARLTLVVVVRQNADKKQISNVLAGNMKSHLSAADQIDTRVVADDFPLLDSIRATGCVVGWRD
;
A
#
# COMPACT_ATOMS: atom_id res chain seq x y z
N MET A 1 4.85 2.57 -16.45
CA MET A 1 6.10 3.35 -16.25
C MET A 1 5.60 4.69 -15.80
N ASP A 2 5.29 4.77 -14.51
CA ASP A 2 4.62 5.95 -13.94
C ASP A 2 5.70 6.88 -13.40
N THR A 3 6.04 7.85 -14.23
CA THR A 3 6.85 9.00 -13.85
C THR A 3 6.01 9.81 -12.88
N ILE A 4 6.39 9.85 -11.62
CA ILE A 4 5.87 10.84 -10.69
C ILE A 4 6.49 12.15 -11.15
N ASP A 5 5.71 13.02 -11.78
CA ASP A 5 6.13 14.39 -12.04
C ASP A 5 6.62 15.00 -10.73
N SER A 6 7.81 15.59 -10.75
CA SER A 6 8.54 16.12 -9.59
C SER A 6 7.83 17.26 -8.83
N ASN A 7 6.56 17.54 -9.14
CA ASN A 7 5.72 18.57 -8.55
C ASN A 7 4.40 18.04 -7.93
N THR A 8 4.17 16.72 -7.90
CA THR A 8 2.96 16.18 -7.27
C THR A 8 3.11 16.21 -5.75
N ASN A 9 2.40 17.13 -5.10
CA ASN A 9 2.29 17.16 -3.64
C ASN A 9 1.38 16.02 -3.19
N ILE A 10 1.92 15.06 -2.47
CA ILE A 10 1.17 13.91 -1.95
C ILE A 10 0.92 14.13 -0.46
N LEU A 11 -0.33 13.95 -0.03
CA LEU A 11 -0.69 13.83 1.37
C LEU A 11 -0.95 12.37 1.71
N VAL A 12 -0.40 11.95 2.84
CA VAL A 12 -0.62 10.64 3.43
C VAL A 12 -1.31 10.84 4.77
N ALA A 13 -2.45 10.20 4.97
CA ALA A 13 -3.21 10.25 6.20
C ALA A 13 -3.77 8.88 6.57
N ALA A 14 -4.22 8.73 7.80
CA ALA A 14 -5.08 7.61 8.15
C ALA A 14 -6.40 7.69 7.33
N PRO A 15 -7.01 6.55 6.96
CA PRO A 15 -8.34 6.53 6.37
C PRO A 15 -9.35 7.32 7.21
N SER A 16 -10.20 8.11 6.54
CA SER A 16 -11.24 8.92 7.20
C SER A 16 -12.33 8.08 7.86
N GLU A 17 -12.51 6.85 7.38
CA GLU A 17 -13.43 5.87 7.94
C GLU A 17 -12.65 4.62 8.35
N PRO A 18 -13.05 3.93 9.44
CA PRO A 18 -12.44 2.66 9.82
C PRO A 18 -12.52 1.67 8.66
N THR A 19 -11.37 1.12 8.27
CA THR A 19 -11.33 0.07 7.26
C THR A 19 -12.04 -1.18 7.78
N ASP A 20 -12.85 -1.81 6.92
CA ASP A 20 -13.53 -3.05 7.25
C ASP A 20 -12.53 -4.15 7.68
N LYS A 21 -12.90 -4.90 8.74
CA LYS A 21 -12.02 -5.93 9.31
C LYS A 21 -11.79 -7.10 8.35
N SER A 22 -12.79 -7.48 7.56
CA SER A 22 -12.65 -8.54 6.56
C SER A 22 -11.67 -8.12 5.48
N LEU A 23 -11.77 -6.87 5.03
CA LEU A 23 -10.82 -6.30 4.06
C LEU A 23 -9.38 -6.32 4.59
N MET A 24 -9.18 -5.87 5.84
CA MET A 24 -7.85 -5.90 6.48
C MET A 24 -7.28 -7.32 6.60
N GLN A 25 -8.12 -8.32 6.90
CA GLN A 25 -7.71 -9.73 6.94
C GLN A 25 -7.33 -10.26 5.56
N GLN A 26 -8.09 -9.91 4.52
CA GLN A 26 -7.78 -10.29 3.13
C GLN A 26 -6.45 -9.68 2.69
N LEU A 27 -6.24 -8.39 2.95
CA LEU A 27 -4.99 -7.71 2.61
C LEU A 27 -3.80 -8.30 3.36
N SER A 28 -3.96 -8.63 4.64
CA SER A 28 -2.92 -9.32 5.42
C SER A 28 -2.56 -10.67 4.79
N ARG A 29 -3.54 -11.46 4.33
CA ARG A 29 -3.27 -12.71 3.60
C ARG A 29 -2.55 -12.48 2.28
N CYS A 30 -2.90 -11.41 1.53
CA CYS A 30 -2.24 -11.10 0.27
C CYS A 30 -0.74 -10.85 0.41
N VAL A 31 -0.30 -10.31 1.55
CA VAL A 31 1.12 -9.99 1.81
C VAL A 31 1.84 -11.03 2.67
N ALA A 32 1.11 -11.89 3.39
CA ALA A 32 1.69 -12.83 4.36
C ALA A 32 2.68 -13.82 3.74
N ASP A 33 2.48 -14.23 2.49
CA ASP A 33 3.29 -15.24 1.81
C ASP A 33 4.51 -14.67 1.08
N ILE A 34 4.69 -13.35 1.07
CA ILE A 34 5.80 -12.68 0.37
C ILE A 34 6.94 -12.44 1.37
N GLU A 35 8.00 -13.28 1.31
CA GLU A 35 9.12 -13.26 2.27
C GLU A 35 9.92 -11.95 2.29
N GLU A 36 9.92 -11.23 1.17
CA GLU A 36 10.62 -9.97 1.01
C GLU A 36 9.91 -8.79 1.65
N VAL A 37 8.63 -8.95 2.03
CA VAL A 37 7.83 -7.92 2.69
C VAL A 37 8.27 -7.79 4.15
N ARG A 38 8.59 -6.55 4.53
CA ARG A 38 8.98 -6.19 5.90
C ARG A 38 7.80 -5.64 6.68
N GLU A 39 7.01 -4.79 6.05
CA GLU A 39 5.86 -4.12 6.65
C GLU A 39 4.86 -3.77 5.55
N ALA A 40 3.58 -3.69 5.92
CA ALA A 40 2.50 -3.32 5.03
C ALA A 40 1.56 -2.34 5.74
N HIS A 41 1.10 -1.33 5.00
CA HIS A 41 0.26 -0.26 5.52
C HIS A 41 -0.87 0.05 4.55
N LEU A 42 -2.01 0.54 5.07
CA LEU A 42 -3.15 0.97 4.26
C LEU A 42 -3.55 2.42 4.58
N PRO A 43 -2.69 3.41 4.29
CA PRO A 43 -3.06 4.81 4.40
C PRO A 43 -4.08 5.22 3.33
N ALA A 44 -4.71 6.36 3.56
CA ALA A 44 -5.35 7.16 2.53
C ALA A 44 -4.32 8.10 1.89
N VAL A 45 -4.22 8.07 0.57
CA VAL A 45 -3.31 8.90 -0.22
C VAL A 45 -4.12 9.89 -1.05
N ILE A 46 -3.72 11.15 -1.02
CA ILE A 46 -4.33 12.24 -1.78
C ILE A 46 -3.25 12.91 -2.62
N GLU A 47 -3.47 13.00 -3.93
CA GLU A 47 -2.63 13.78 -4.84
C GLU A 47 -3.19 15.20 -4.96
N ILE A 48 -2.52 16.17 -4.34
CA ILE A 48 -2.95 17.57 -4.38
C ILE A 48 -2.76 18.11 -5.81
N GLY A 49 -3.81 18.76 -6.32
CA GLY A 49 -3.80 19.38 -7.66
C GLY A 49 -4.47 18.50 -8.72
N GLN A 50 -4.81 17.25 -8.39
CA GLN A 50 -5.75 16.47 -9.18
C GLN A 50 -7.14 16.52 -8.55
N ALA A 51 -8.19 16.45 -9.36
CA ALA A 51 -9.58 16.33 -8.89
C ALA A 51 -9.87 14.92 -8.32
N SER A 52 -8.88 14.29 -7.69
CA SER A 52 -8.97 12.92 -7.19
C SER A 52 -9.35 12.94 -5.71
N SER A 53 -10.28 12.10 -5.32
CA SER A 53 -10.60 11.81 -3.92
C SER A 53 -9.47 11.01 -3.26
N ALA A 54 -9.40 11.02 -1.93
CA ALA A 54 -8.50 10.16 -1.17
C ALA A 54 -8.71 8.70 -1.56
N ARG A 55 -7.63 7.97 -1.83
CA ARG A 55 -7.66 6.56 -2.19
C ARG A 55 -6.94 5.73 -1.14
N LEU A 56 -7.51 4.57 -0.81
CA LEU A 56 -6.80 3.60 0.00
C LEU A 56 -5.67 3.01 -0.85
N THR A 57 -4.45 3.08 -0.33
CA THR A 57 -3.28 2.54 -1.01
C THR A 57 -2.60 1.53 -0.11
N LEU A 58 -2.54 0.27 -0.54
CA LEU A 58 -1.73 -0.74 0.12
C LEU A 58 -0.26 -0.45 -0.20
N VAL A 59 0.44 0.12 0.77
CA VAL A 59 1.88 0.32 0.71
C VAL A 59 2.57 -0.90 1.28
N VAL A 60 3.36 -1.57 0.46
CA VAL A 60 4.16 -2.74 0.83
C VAL A 60 5.63 -2.35 0.82
N VAL A 61 6.29 -2.47 1.97
CA VAL A 61 7.68 -2.10 2.13
C VAL A 61 8.55 -3.35 2.08
N VAL A 62 9.55 -3.32 1.22
CA VAL A 62 10.46 -4.45 0.97
C VAL A 62 11.90 -4.05 1.24
N ARG A 63 12.81 -5.04 1.31
CA ARG A 63 14.26 -4.78 1.41
C ARG A 63 14.76 -4.01 0.17
N GLN A 64 15.79 -3.18 0.33
CA GLN A 64 16.31 -2.32 -0.73
C GLN A 64 16.69 -3.06 -2.03
N ASN A 65 17.18 -4.30 -1.91
CA ASN A 65 17.61 -5.14 -3.04
C ASN A 65 16.53 -6.12 -3.55
N ALA A 66 15.30 -6.05 -3.03
CA ALA A 66 14.22 -6.92 -3.47
C ALA A 66 13.73 -6.54 -4.88
N ASP A 67 13.32 -7.53 -5.68
CA ASP A 67 12.73 -7.28 -6.99
C ASP A 67 11.30 -6.75 -6.82
N LYS A 68 11.19 -5.41 -6.77
CA LYS A 68 9.90 -4.71 -6.63
C LYS A 68 8.91 -5.07 -7.76
N LYS A 69 9.39 -5.36 -8.98
CA LYS A 69 8.52 -5.69 -10.10
C LYS A 69 7.94 -7.09 -9.93
N GLN A 70 8.76 -8.06 -9.54
CA GLN A 70 8.29 -9.41 -9.23
C GLN A 70 7.28 -9.37 -8.07
N ILE A 71 7.58 -8.65 -7.00
CA ILE A 71 6.69 -8.54 -5.83
C ILE A 71 5.36 -7.87 -6.20
N SER A 72 5.39 -6.79 -6.98
CA SER A 72 4.15 -6.16 -7.50
C SER A 72 3.31 -7.13 -8.32
N ASN A 73 3.93 -7.99 -9.14
CA ASN A 73 3.21 -8.99 -9.92
C ASN A 73 2.56 -10.07 -9.03
N VAL A 74 3.29 -10.58 -8.04
CA VAL A 74 2.76 -11.55 -7.06
C VAL A 74 1.61 -10.94 -6.27
N LEU A 75 1.79 -9.72 -5.77
CA LEU A 75 0.77 -8.99 -5.02
C LEU A 75 -0.50 -8.77 -5.86
N ALA A 76 -0.34 -8.35 -7.12
CA ALA A 76 -1.47 -8.17 -8.04
C ALA A 76 -2.22 -9.50 -8.31
N GLY A 77 -1.49 -10.62 -8.36
CA GLY A 77 -2.08 -11.96 -8.43
C GLY A 77 -2.91 -12.28 -7.19
N ASN A 78 -2.31 -12.14 -6.01
CA ASN A 78 -2.96 -12.43 -4.72
C ASN A 78 -4.20 -11.56 -4.51
N MET A 79 -4.11 -10.26 -4.80
CA MET A 79 -5.23 -9.33 -4.67
C MET A 79 -6.40 -9.73 -5.56
N LYS A 80 -6.16 -10.14 -6.82
CA LYS A 80 -7.23 -10.64 -7.69
C LYS A 80 -7.91 -11.90 -7.16
N SER A 81 -7.22 -12.71 -6.37
CA SER A 81 -7.76 -13.93 -5.78
C SER A 81 -8.52 -13.71 -4.48
N HIS A 82 -8.26 -12.61 -3.76
CA HIS A 82 -8.79 -12.38 -2.42
C HIS A 82 -9.70 -11.16 -2.28
N LEU A 83 -9.57 -10.17 -3.16
CA LEU A 83 -10.34 -8.92 -3.11
C LEU A 83 -11.44 -8.94 -4.17
N SER A 84 -12.56 -8.28 -3.85
CA SER A 84 -13.59 -8.05 -4.84
C SER A 84 -13.17 -6.91 -5.77
N ALA A 85 -13.69 -6.89 -7.00
CA ALA A 85 -13.44 -5.78 -7.92
C ALA A 85 -14.03 -4.43 -7.43
N ALA A 86 -14.88 -4.46 -6.40
CA ALA A 86 -15.43 -3.25 -5.77
C ALA A 86 -14.43 -2.60 -4.82
N ASP A 87 -13.44 -3.35 -4.31
CA ASP A 87 -12.42 -2.87 -3.41
C ASP A 87 -11.35 -2.13 -4.24
N GLN A 88 -11.60 -0.85 -4.53
CA GLN A 88 -10.69 0.02 -5.29
C GLN A 88 -9.44 0.39 -4.45
N ILE A 89 -8.54 -0.58 -4.29
CA ILE A 89 -7.29 -0.41 -3.54
C ILE A 89 -6.13 -0.28 -4.51
N ASP A 90 -5.47 0.88 -4.45
CA ASP A 90 -4.21 1.09 -5.17
C ASP A 90 -3.07 0.34 -4.45
N THR A 91 -2.05 -0.07 -5.19
CA THR A 91 -0.89 -0.77 -4.61
C THR A 91 0.39 -0.04 -4.87
N ARG A 92 1.29 -0.08 -3.90
CA ARG A 92 2.60 0.52 -4.05
C ARG A 92 3.66 -0.27 -3.30
N VAL A 93 4.60 -0.85 -4.05
CA VAL A 93 5.77 -1.54 -3.49
C VAL A 93 6.92 -0.55 -3.40
N VAL A 94 7.45 -0.34 -2.20
CA VAL A 94 8.50 0.64 -1.90
C VAL A 94 9.66 0.00 -1.13
N ALA A 95 10.84 0.61 -1.18
CA ALA A 95 11.96 0.21 -0.31
C ALA A 95 11.90 0.98 1.02
N ASP A 96 12.76 0.61 1.97
CA ASP A 96 12.86 1.22 3.29
C ASP A 96 13.43 2.65 3.29
N ASP A 97 14.01 3.09 2.19
CA ASP A 97 14.46 4.47 1.95
C ASP A 97 13.38 5.37 1.30
N PHE A 98 12.14 4.90 1.19
CA PHE A 98 11.06 5.66 0.57
C PHE A 98 10.77 6.95 1.34
N PRO A 99 10.82 8.14 0.70
CA PRO A 99 10.76 9.43 1.41
C PRO A 99 9.52 9.68 2.28
N LEU A 100 8.39 9.05 1.95
CA LEU A 100 7.14 9.20 2.70
C LEU A 100 6.92 8.10 3.74
N LEU A 101 7.88 7.19 3.93
CA LEU A 101 7.68 6.02 4.78
C LEU A 101 7.43 6.38 6.24
N ASP A 102 8.11 7.40 6.77
CA ASP A 102 7.87 7.88 8.13
C ASP A 102 6.46 8.47 8.30
N SER A 103 5.98 9.20 7.29
CA SER A 103 4.60 9.69 7.27
C SER A 103 3.58 8.55 7.20
N ILE A 104 3.86 7.50 6.43
CA ILE A 104 3.01 6.31 6.34
C ILE A 104 2.96 5.58 7.67
N ARG A 105 4.10 5.32 8.32
CA ARG A 105 4.17 4.69 9.64
C ARG A 105 3.42 5.50 10.69
N ALA A 106 3.53 6.83 10.64
CA ALA A 106 2.83 7.74 11.55
C ALA A 106 1.30 7.66 11.45
N THR A 107 0.74 7.13 10.35
CA THR A 107 -0.72 6.88 10.26
C THR A 107 -1.20 5.75 11.18
N GLY A 108 -0.32 4.84 11.58
CA GLY A 108 -0.68 3.67 12.39
C GLY A 108 -1.52 2.62 11.67
N CYS A 109 -1.74 2.75 10.35
CA CYS A 109 -2.61 1.89 9.57
C CYS A 109 -1.91 0.59 9.11
N VAL A 110 -1.43 -0.21 10.04
CA VAL A 110 -0.68 -1.44 9.75
C VAL A 110 -1.62 -2.54 9.24
N VAL A 111 -1.24 -3.16 8.12
CA VAL A 111 -1.92 -4.34 7.56
C VAL A 111 -1.17 -5.57 8.06
N GLY A 112 -1.65 -6.15 9.17
CA GLY A 112 -1.27 -7.46 9.73
C GLY A 112 0.23 -7.83 9.74
N TRP A 113 0.81 -8.05 10.92
CA TRP A 113 2.19 -8.52 11.03
C TRP A 113 2.26 -10.05 10.99
N ARG A 114 3.34 -10.65 10.44
CA ARG A 114 3.64 -12.07 10.64
C ARG A 114 3.91 -12.28 12.13
N ASP A 115 3.03 -12.98 12.84
CA ASP A 115 3.28 -13.45 14.21
C ASP A 115 4.64 -14.17 14.32
#